data_AF-A0A1Q9SYK5-F1
#
_entry.id   AF-A0A1Q9SYK5-F1
#
_cell.length_a   1.000
_cell.length_b   1.000
_cell.length_c   1.000
_cell.angle_alpha   90.00
_cell.angle_beta   90.00
_cell.angle_gamma   90.00
#
_symmetry.space_group_name_H-M   'P 1'
#
loop_
_entity.id
_entity.type
_entity.pdbx_description
1 polymer ?
#
loop_
_entity_poly.entity_id
_entity_poly.type
_entity_poly.pdbx_seq_one_letter_code
_entity_poly.pdbx_strand_id
1 'polypeptide(L)'
;MSETFTKTRAGAPPLFFDREAMGLRALAAAGARVPAVREVSDEGITIDRVEAGGHRTAASEEAFGRELAALHRTTGERYGALDGEPRAYLGDCPVDLTPSDTFAESWLERRVVPLARECVERGQLDPSSLADAERLSAAHLGPVEPPTLVHGDLWAGNRLVDRRGHSWLIDPCAHHAHREVDLAMMQLFGGFSGRVFAAYAEDLPLADGWEQRVPVFQTVPLLVHVLLFGGGYAVQAAEALRAAAC
;
A
#
# COMPACT_ATOMS: atom_id res chain seq x y z
N MET A 1 -2.26 -32.41 -1.59
CA MET A 1 -1.41 -31.23 -1.85
C MET A 1 -2.36 -30.05 -2.02
N SER A 2 -2.07 -28.90 -1.41
CA SER A 2 -2.81 -27.65 -1.66
C SER A 2 -2.71 -27.29 -3.14
N GLU A 3 -3.79 -26.80 -3.76
CA GLU A 3 -3.73 -26.28 -5.13
C GLU A 3 -2.87 -25.00 -5.15
N THR A 4 -2.05 -24.82 -6.18
CA THR A 4 -1.14 -23.67 -6.29
C THR A 4 -1.58 -22.71 -7.39
N PHE A 5 -1.08 -21.48 -7.29
CA PHE A 5 -1.16 -20.43 -8.30
C PHE A 5 0.23 -19.87 -8.54
N THR A 6 0.62 -19.76 -9.81
CA THR A 6 1.95 -19.26 -10.19
C THR A 6 1.80 -18.03 -11.05
N LYS A 7 2.50 -16.95 -10.66
CA LYS A 7 2.71 -15.77 -11.49
C LYS A 7 4.06 -15.88 -12.17
N THR A 8 4.14 -15.50 -13.44
CA THR A 8 5.41 -15.45 -14.17
C THR A 8 5.55 -14.15 -14.93
N ARG A 9 6.79 -13.68 -15.07
CA ARG A 9 7.14 -12.52 -15.88
C ARG A 9 8.53 -12.71 -16.45
N ALA A 10 8.61 -12.90 -17.77
CA ALA A 10 9.89 -12.91 -18.46
C ALA A 10 10.56 -11.53 -18.35
N GLY A 11 11.85 -11.50 -18.00
CA GLY A 11 12.59 -10.26 -17.83
C GLY A 11 12.07 -9.38 -16.68
N ALA A 12 11.56 -9.99 -15.61
CA ALA A 12 11.21 -9.25 -14.41
C ALA A 12 12.43 -8.47 -13.88
N PRO A 13 12.24 -7.27 -13.33
CA PRO A 13 13.34 -6.51 -12.79
C PRO A 13 13.91 -7.20 -11.53
N PRO A 14 15.14 -6.87 -11.11
CA PRO A 14 15.79 -7.56 -10.01
C PRO A 14 14.93 -7.60 -8.74
N LEU A 15 14.87 -8.78 -8.11
CA LEU A 15 14.11 -9.03 -6.88
C LEU A 15 12.59 -8.87 -6.97
N PHE A 16 12.00 -8.67 -8.15
CA PHE A 16 10.56 -8.40 -8.30
C PHE A 16 9.66 -9.35 -7.49
N PHE A 17 9.83 -10.66 -7.70
CA PHE A 17 9.07 -11.69 -6.97
C PHE A 17 9.58 -11.94 -5.54
N ASP A 18 10.86 -11.68 -5.26
CA ASP A 18 11.40 -11.72 -3.90
C ASP A 18 10.74 -10.68 -3.00
N ARG A 19 10.43 -9.48 -3.53
CA ARG A 19 9.78 -8.41 -2.77
C ARG A 19 8.35 -8.80 -2.41
N GLU A 20 7.58 -9.35 -3.35
CA GLU A 20 6.23 -9.88 -3.07
C GLU A 20 6.30 -11.02 -2.04
N ALA A 21 7.23 -11.96 -2.22
CA ALA A 21 7.40 -13.09 -1.31
C ALA A 21 7.79 -12.66 0.11
N MET A 22 8.67 -11.66 0.24
CA MET A 22 9.03 -11.05 1.53
C MET A 22 7.79 -10.45 2.19
N GLY A 23 7.01 -9.69 1.44
CA GLY A 23 5.79 -9.07 1.96
C GLY A 23 4.75 -10.09 2.42
N LEU A 24 4.46 -11.11 1.61
CA LEU A 24 3.55 -12.19 1.99
C LEU A 24 4.01 -12.91 3.26
N ARG A 25 5.31 -13.21 3.39
CA ARG A 25 5.85 -13.86 4.59
C ARG A 25 5.73 -12.98 5.83
N ALA A 26 6.03 -11.68 5.71
CA ALA A 26 5.92 -10.73 6.83
C ALA A 26 4.46 -10.55 7.29
N LEU A 27 3.54 -10.37 6.34
CA LEU A 27 2.11 -10.27 6.63
C LEU A 27 1.57 -11.54 7.30
N ALA A 28 1.96 -12.73 6.81
CA ALA A 28 1.60 -14.01 7.41
C ALA A 28 2.12 -14.13 8.86
N ALA A 29 3.37 -13.75 9.10
CA ALA A 29 3.99 -13.76 10.43
C ALA A 29 3.28 -12.82 11.41
N ALA A 30 2.73 -11.70 10.90
CA ALA A 30 1.91 -10.77 11.66
C ALA A 30 0.44 -11.22 11.84
N GLY A 31 0.08 -12.39 11.32
CA GLY A 31 -1.26 -12.98 11.48
C GLY A 31 -2.27 -12.60 10.40
N ALA A 32 -1.86 -11.89 9.35
CA ALA A 32 -2.75 -11.61 8.22
C ALA A 32 -3.05 -12.89 7.43
N ARG A 33 -4.27 -12.99 6.89
CA ARG A 33 -4.61 -14.03 5.91
C ARG A 33 -4.03 -13.67 4.55
N VAL A 34 -2.98 -14.36 4.17
CA VAL A 34 -2.29 -14.23 2.88
C VAL A 34 -1.94 -15.62 2.36
N PRO A 35 -1.84 -15.82 1.03
CA PRO A 35 -1.44 -17.10 0.47
C PRO A 35 0.01 -17.43 0.85
N ALA A 36 0.26 -18.69 1.22
CA ALA A 36 1.61 -19.11 1.58
C ALA A 36 2.51 -19.19 0.34
N VAL A 37 3.71 -18.60 0.44
CA VAL A 37 4.73 -18.70 -0.61
C VAL A 37 5.31 -20.11 -0.63
N ARG A 38 5.30 -20.75 -1.81
CA ARG A 38 5.85 -22.10 -2.03
C ARG A 38 7.22 -22.04 -2.68
N GLU A 39 7.33 -21.28 -3.76
CA GLU A 39 8.56 -21.16 -4.55
C GLU A 39 8.70 -19.73 -5.07
N VAL A 40 9.94 -19.27 -5.20
CA VAL A 40 10.29 -17.96 -5.76
C VAL A 40 11.50 -18.15 -6.67
N SER A 41 11.47 -17.50 -7.82
CA SER A 41 12.59 -17.36 -8.74
C SER A 41 12.62 -15.95 -9.30
N ASP A 42 13.67 -15.62 -10.05
CA ASP A 42 13.79 -14.32 -10.71
C ASP A 42 12.63 -14.03 -11.68
N GLU A 43 11.96 -15.06 -12.21
CA GLU A 43 10.90 -14.93 -13.22
C GLU A 43 9.52 -15.37 -12.74
N GLY A 44 9.37 -15.81 -11.48
CA GLY A 44 8.05 -16.17 -10.98
C GLY A 44 7.94 -16.40 -9.47
N ILE A 45 6.70 -16.42 -9.01
CA ILE A 45 6.32 -16.81 -7.65
C ILE A 45 5.19 -17.84 -7.71
N THR A 46 5.34 -18.92 -6.97
CA THR A 46 4.29 -19.92 -6.74
C THR A 46 3.79 -19.79 -5.31
N ILE A 47 2.49 -19.61 -5.16
CA ILE A 47 1.80 -19.45 -3.88
C ILE A 47 0.62 -20.42 -3.78
N ASP A 48 0.09 -20.61 -2.57
CA ASP A 48 -1.18 -21.31 -2.40
C ASP A 48 -2.31 -20.59 -3.15
N ARG A 49 -3.17 -21.37 -3.83
CA ARG A 49 -4.37 -20.83 -4.45
C ARG A 49 -5.39 -20.48 -3.36
N VAL A 50 -5.85 -19.23 -3.38
CA VAL A 50 -6.99 -18.79 -2.57
C VAL A 50 -8.29 -19.12 -3.31
N GLU A 51 -9.14 -19.94 -2.72
CA GLU A 51 -10.49 -20.22 -3.25
C GLU A 51 -11.43 -19.03 -3.01
N ALA A 52 -11.32 -18.02 -3.87
CA ALA A 52 -12.20 -16.88 -3.89
C ALA A 52 -13.62 -17.23 -4.42
N GLY A 53 -14.56 -16.32 -4.20
CA GLY A 53 -15.93 -16.44 -4.71
C GLY A 53 -17.02 -16.46 -3.63
N GLY A 54 -16.67 -16.07 -2.40
CA GLY A 54 -17.67 -15.82 -1.37
C GLY A 54 -18.28 -14.42 -1.45
N HIS A 55 -19.08 -14.11 -0.43
CA HIS A 55 -19.79 -12.85 -0.30
C HIS A 55 -19.38 -12.12 0.97
N ARG A 56 -19.32 -10.79 0.88
CA ARG A 56 -19.12 -9.92 2.04
C ARG A 56 -20.43 -9.81 2.80
N THR A 57 -20.37 -9.98 4.10
CA THR A 57 -21.44 -9.74 5.06
C THR A 57 -21.05 -8.59 5.99
N ALA A 58 -22.00 -8.03 6.74
CA ALA A 58 -21.68 -7.02 7.75
C ALA A 58 -20.64 -7.55 8.76
N ALA A 59 -20.84 -8.77 9.26
CA ALA A 59 -19.95 -9.41 10.22
C ALA A 59 -18.54 -9.64 9.64
N SER A 60 -18.41 -10.03 8.38
CA SER A 60 -17.08 -10.23 7.77
C SER A 60 -16.35 -8.93 7.47
N GLU A 61 -17.07 -7.84 7.17
CA GLU A 61 -16.47 -6.50 7.03
C GLU A 61 -15.95 -5.99 8.38
N GLU A 62 -16.74 -6.17 9.45
CA GLU A 62 -16.33 -5.81 10.81
C GLU A 62 -15.12 -6.66 11.26
N ALA A 63 -15.14 -7.98 11.00
CA ALA A 63 -14.01 -8.86 11.27
C ALA A 63 -12.74 -8.42 10.52
N PHE A 64 -12.86 -8.06 9.24
CA PHE A 64 -11.72 -7.58 8.47
C PHE A 64 -11.14 -6.27 9.04
N GLY A 65 -11.99 -5.35 9.50
CA GLY A 65 -11.53 -4.13 10.17
C GLY A 65 -10.68 -4.41 11.41
N ARG A 66 -11.12 -5.34 12.26
CA ARG A 66 -10.37 -5.77 13.45
C ARG A 66 -9.08 -6.51 13.10
N GLU A 67 -9.12 -7.37 12.08
CA GLU A 67 -7.94 -8.08 11.57
C GLU A 67 -6.87 -7.11 11.04
N LEU A 68 -7.29 -6.07 10.30
CA LEU A 68 -6.39 -5.04 9.83
C LEU A 68 -5.81 -4.20 10.98
N ALA A 69 -6.63 -3.88 12.00
CA ALA A 69 -6.15 -3.19 13.20
C ALA A 69 -5.12 -4.04 13.96
N ALA A 70 -5.33 -5.36 14.06
CA ALA A 70 -4.38 -6.29 14.65
C ALA A 70 -3.07 -6.35 13.85
N LEU A 71 -3.14 -6.43 12.52
CA LEU A 71 -1.97 -6.36 11.64
C LEU A 71 -1.17 -5.08 11.88
N HIS A 72 -1.85 -3.92 11.89
CA HIS A 72 -1.23 -2.60 12.07
C HIS A 72 -0.67 -2.35 13.49
N ARG A 73 -0.84 -3.28 14.43
CA ARG A 73 -0.10 -3.24 15.71
C ARG A 73 1.31 -3.83 15.60
N THR A 74 1.64 -4.46 14.48
CA THR A 74 2.99 -4.94 14.17
C THR A 74 3.83 -3.77 13.71
N THR A 75 4.89 -3.47 14.46
CA THR A 75 5.75 -2.30 14.24
C THR A 75 7.21 -2.72 14.00
N GLY A 76 7.96 -1.83 13.35
CA GLY A 76 9.39 -1.97 13.08
C GLY A 76 10.20 -0.79 13.61
N GLU A 77 11.51 -0.87 13.45
CA GLU A 77 12.44 0.15 13.96
C GLU A 77 12.52 1.39 13.06
N ARG A 78 12.41 1.22 11.74
CA ARG A 78 12.54 2.28 10.73
C ARG A 78 11.43 2.17 9.70
N TYR A 79 11.09 3.29 9.06
CA TYR A 79 10.20 3.30 7.89
C TYR A 79 10.92 2.77 6.66
N GLY A 80 10.18 2.25 5.68
CA GLY A 80 10.74 1.65 4.47
C GLY A 80 10.85 0.12 4.56
N ALA A 81 11.88 -0.43 3.93
CA ALA A 81 12.03 -1.85 3.66
C ALA A 81 12.04 -2.73 4.93
N LEU A 82 11.48 -3.93 4.81
CA LEU A 82 11.37 -4.90 5.90
C LEU A 82 12.70 -5.58 6.25
N ASP A 83 13.59 -5.72 5.26
CA ASP A 83 14.87 -6.44 5.34
C ASP A 83 16.08 -5.54 5.06
N GLY A 84 15.85 -4.22 4.94
CA GLY A 84 16.88 -3.23 4.61
C GLY A 84 17.22 -3.13 3.12
N GLU A 85 16.64 -3.96 2.24
CA GLU A 85 16.80 -3.84 0.80
C GLU A 85 15.83 -2.78 0.25
N PRO A 86 16.33 -1.65 -0.29
CA PRO A 86 15.50 -0.50 -0.66
C PRO A 86 14.59 -0.73 -1.87
N ARG A 87 14.91 -1.68 -2.75
CA ARG A 87 14.16 -1.89 -3.99
C ARG A 87 12.79 -2.47 -3.67
N ALA A 88 11.73 -1.85 -4.19
CA ALA A 88 10.40 -2.44 -4.22
C ALA A 88 9.63 -1.99 -5.45
N TYR A 89 8.47 -2.62 -5.66
CA TYR A 89 7.62 -2.40 -6.81
C TYR A 89 6.18 -2.23 -6.36
N LEU A 90 5.55 -1.13 -6.77
CA LEU A 90 4.11 -0.94 -6.67
C LEU A 90 3.51 -1.18 -8.05
N GLY A 91 2.88 -2.34 -8.23
CA GLY A 91 2.67 -2.90 -9.56
C GLY A 91 4.00 -3.07 -10.29
N ASP A 92 4.12 -2.46 -11.47
CA ASP A 92 5.35 -2.47 -12.28
C ASP A 92 6.27 -1.26 -12.03
N CYS A 93 5.84 -0.30 -11.20
CA CYS A 93 6.61 0.90 -10.95
C CYS A 93 7.62 0.66 -9.82
N PRO A 94 8.93 0.88 -10.03
CA PRO A 94 9.89 0.86 -8.94
C PRO A 94 9.58 1.98 -7.94
N VAL A 95 9.71 1.69 -6.66
CA VAL A 95 9.60 2.66 -5.56
C VAL A 95 10.79 2.51 -4.61
N ASP A 96 11.25 3.61 -4.03
CA ASP A 96 12.36 3.62 -3.06
C ASP A 96 11.83 3.41 -1.64
N LEU A 97 12.19 2.27 -1.05
CA LEU A 97 11.92 1.92 0.34
C LEU A 97 13.18 1.95 1.20
N THR A 98 14.19 2.76 0.86
CA THR A 98 15.38 2.93 1.70
C THR A 98 14.98 3.18 3.16
N PRO A 99 15.51 2.39 4.11
CA PRO A 99 15.21 2.56 5.53
C PRO A 99 15.46 3.99 5.99
N SER A 100 14.44 4.61 6.59
CA SER A 100 14.45 6.02 6.99
C SER A 100 14.02 6.17 8.45
N ASP A 101 14.60 7.14 9.15
CA ASP A 101 14.29 7.39 10.57
C ASP A 101 12.99 8.19 10.73
N THR A 102 12.55 8.90 9.69
CA THR A 102 11.30 9.66 9.69
C THR A 102 10.37 9.22 8.57
N PHE A 103 9.07 9.33 8.82
CA PHE A 103 8.08 9.05 7.78
C PHE A 103 8.10 10.10 6.67
N ALA A 104 8.43 11.36 6.99
CA ALA A 104 8.56 12.42 5.99
C ALA A 104 9.65 12.12 4.96
N GLU A 105 10.83 11.66 5.40
CA GLU A 105 11.88 11.20 4.49
C GLU A 105 11.37 10.03 3.63
N SER A 106 10.83 8.99 4.28
CA SER A 106 10.37 7.78 3.58
C SER A 106 9.25 8.03 2.58
N TRP A 107 8.29 8.89 2.91
CA TRP A 107 7.09 9.11 2.10
C TRP A 107 7.28 10.28 1.13
N LEU A 108 7.68 11.45 1.61
CA LEU A 108 7.73 12.66 0.79
C LEU A 108 9.00 12.71 -0.06
N GLU A 109 10.16 12.62 0.58
CA GLU A 109 11.45 12.82 -0.09
C GLU A 109 11.84 11.66 -1.01
N ARG A 110 11.51 10.42 -0.60
CA ARG A 110 11.86 9.21 -1.36
C ARG A 110 10.78 8.75 -2.34
N ARG A 111 9.52 9.13 -2.14
CA ARG A 111 8.40 8.66 -2.98
C ARG A 111 7.65 9.80 -3.64
N VAL A 112 6.94 10.65 -2.90
CA VAL A 112 6.07 11.68 -3.50
C VAL A 112 6.84 12.61 -4.44
N VAL A 113 7.94 13.20 -4.00
CA VAL A 113 8.71 14.16 -4.81
C VAL A 113 9.37 13.49 -6.03
N PRO A 114 10.09 12.36 -5.91
CA PRO A 114 10.68 11.69 -7.07
C PRO A 114 9.64 11.19 -8.08
N LEU A 115 8.52 10.62 -7.62
CA LEU A 115 7.45 10.16 -8.51
C LEU A 115 6.76 11.31 -9.24
N ALA A 116 6.50 12.44 -8.54
CA ALA A 116 5.94 13.64 -9.16
C ALA A 116 6.90 14.24 -10.19
N ARG A 117 8.21 14.28 -9.88
CA ARG A 117 9.25 14.75 -10.80
C ARG A 117 9.30 13.89 -12.07
N GLU A 118 9.32 12.57 -11.92
CA GLU A 118 9.30 11.64 -13.06
C GLU A 118 8.05 11.85 -13.94
N CYS A 119 6.87 12.02 -13.33
CA CYS A 119 5.64 12.30 -14.06
C CYS A 119 5.75 13.61 -14.88
N VAL A 120 6.34 14.67 -14.31
CA VAL A 120 6.55 15.95 -15.00
C VAL A 120 7.57 15.81 -16.12
N GLU A 121 8.68 15.12 -15.88
CA GLU A 121 9.73 14.87 -16.89
C GLU A 121 9.21 14.06 -18.08
N ARG A 122 8.25 13.15 -17.85
CA ARG A 122 7.52 12.41 -18.91
C ARG A 122 6.39 13.22 -19.57
N GLY A 123 6.15 14.45 -19.14
CA GLY A 123 5.06 15.30 -19.64
C GLY A 123 3.66 14.79 -19.26
N GLN A 124 3.55 13.99 -18.20
CA GLN A 124 2.29 13.40 -17.73
C GLN A 124 1.62 14.25 -16.63
N LEU A 125 2.38 15.12 -15.96
CA LEU A 125 1.87 16.10 -14.99
C LEU A 125 2.37 17.52 -15.32
N ASP A 126 1.59 18.52 -14.91
CA ASP A 126 2.00 19.92 -14.98
C ASP A 126 3.08 20.24 -13.93
N PRO A 127 4.07 21.09 -14.24
CA PRO A 127 5.12 21.47 -13.28
C PRO A 127 4.61 22.03 -11.95
N SER A 128 3.41 22.64 -11.91
CA SER A 128 2.78 23.06 -10.65
C SER A 128 2.51 21.90 -9.69
N SER A 129 2.28 20.69 -10.21
CA SER A 129 2.09 19.48 -9.38
C SER A 129 3.38 19.09 -8.65
N LEU A 130 4.54 19.27 -9.27
CA LEU A 130 5.82 19.07 -8.59
C LEU A 130 6.05 20.14 -7.52
N ALA A 131 5.68 21.40 -7.79
CA ALA A 131 5.75 22.44 -6.77
C ALA A 131 4.82 22.14 -5.58
N ASP A 132 3.62 21.61 -5.82
CA ASP A 132 2.71 21.15 -4.77
C ASP A 132 3.31 20.00 -3.95
N ALA A 133 3.95 19.02 -4.61
CA ALA A 133 4.69 17.94 -3.95
C ALA A 133 5.84 18.45 -3.07
N GLU A 134 6.63 19.40 -3.56
CA GLU A 134 7.78 19.98 -2.85
C GLU A 134 7.38 20.89 -1.69
N ARG A 135 6.13 21.37 -1.63
CA ARG A 135 5.58 22.11 -0.47
C ARG A 135 5.17 21.20 0.69
N LEU A 136 4.97 19.91 0.44
CA LEU A 136 4.61 18.96 1.50
C LEU A 136 5.76 18.81 2.49
N SER A 137 5.39 18.57 3.75
CA SER A 137 6.32 18.47 4.87
C SER A 137 5.72 17.58 5.95
N ALA A 138 6.51 17.27 6.98
CA ALA A 138 6.06 16.46 8.11
C ALA A 138 4.75 16.98 8.77
N ALA A 139 4.48 18.29 8.72
CA ALA A 139 3.26 18.88 9.26
C ALA A 139 1.98 18.39 8.56
N HIS A 140 2.07 17.96 7.30
CA HIS A 140 0.95 17.44 6.51
C HIS A 140 0.69 15.95 6.76
N LEU A 141 1.59 15.25 7.45
CA LEU A 141 1.52 13.80 7.67
C LEU A 141 0.83 13.41 8.99
N GLY A 142 0.44 14.40 9.80
CA GLY A 142 -0.17 14.16 11.10
C GLY A 142 0.85 13.87 12.21
N PRO A 143 0.40 13.33 13.36
CA PRO A 143 1.30 12.99 14.46
C PRO A 143 2.26 11.87 14.07
N VAL A 144 3.43 11.86 14.71
CA VAL A 144 4.40 10.77 14.52
C VAL A 144 3.84 9.50 15.16
N GLU A 145 3.64 8.47 14.34
CA GLU A 145 3.26 7.12 14.75
C GLU A 145 4.39 6.11 14.45
N PRO A 146 4.53 5.01 15.21
CA PRO A 146 5.56 4.00 14.94
C PRO A 146 5.52 3.47 13.50
N PRO A 147 6.69 3.09 12.92
CA PRO A 147 6.73 2.42 11.62
C PRO A 147 5.90 1.13 11.66
N THR A 148 4.77 1.13 10.98
CA THR A 148 3.77 0.06 11.02
C THR A 148 3.90 -0.82 9.79
N LEU A 149 3.85 -2.14 9.97
CA LEU A 149 3.77 -3.07 8.84
C LEU A 149 2.44 -2.84 8.10
N VAL A 150 2.53 -2.34 6.87
CA VAL A 150 1.40 -2.14 5.96
C VAL A 150 1.43 -3.15 4.83
N HIS A 151 0.28 -3.42 4.22
CA HIS A 151 0.18 -4.12 2.95
C HIS A 151 0.84 -3.32 1.82
N GLY A 152 0.67 -1.99 1.82
CA GLY A 152 1.33 -1.04 0.93
C GLY A 152 0.69 -0.90 -0.46
N ASP A 153 -0.28 -1.75 -0.78
CA ASP A 153 -1.12 -1.68 -2.00
C ASP A 153 -2.56 -2.15 -1.74
N LEU A 154 -3.16 -1.76 -0.61
CA LEU A 154 -4.44 -2.33 -0.15
C LEU A 154 -5.67 -1.68 -0.81
N TRP A 155 -5.95 -2.04 -2.06
CA TRP A 155 -7.21 -1.71 -2.72
C TRP A 155 -8.09 -2.95 -2.90
N ALA A 156 -9.34 -2.78 -3.35
CA ALA A 156 -10.29 -3.88 -3.40
C ALA A 156 -9.87 -5.03 -4.33
N GLY A 157 -9.06 -4.77 -5.35
CA GLY A 157 -8.50 -5.82 -6.23
C GLY A 157 -7.51 -6.74 -5.53
N ASN A 158 -6.84 -6.25 -4.48
CA ASN A 158 -5.88 -7.00 -3.67
C ASN A 158 -6.51 -7.66 -2.44
N ARG A 159 -7.84 -7.72 -2.40
CA ARG A 159 -8.62 -8.44 -1.38
C ARG A 159 -9.49 -9.50 -2.02
N LEU A 160 -9.20 -10.76 -1.75
CA LEU A 160 -10.04 -11.89 -2.12
C LEU A 160 -10.94 -12.30 -0.95
N VAL A 161 -12.20 -12.63 -1.24
CA VAL A 161 -13.15 -13.12 -0.24
C VAL A 161 -13.42 -14.61 -0.47
N ASP A 162 -13.04 -15.43 0.51
CA ASP A 162 -13.28 -16.88 0.45
C ASP A 162 -14.76 -17.22 0.65
N ARG A 163 -15.15 -18.46 0.39
CA ARG A 163 -16.53 -18.94 0.54
C ARG A 163 -17.10 -18.82 1.96
N ARG A 164 -16.25 -18.61 2.97
CA ARG A 164 -16.63 -18.40 4.38
C ARG A 164 -16.77 -16.92 4.73
N GLY A 165 -16.48 -16.02 3.78
CA GLY A 165 -16.52 -14.58 3.95
C GLY A 165 -15.22 -14.00 4.51
N HIS A 166 -14.16 -14.79 4.69
CA HIS A 166 -12.89 -14.23 5.19
C HIS A 166 -12.14 -13.49 4.09
N SER A 167 -11.46 -12.42 4.50
CA SER A 167 -10.63 -11.62 3.61
C SER A 167 -9.22 -12.19 3.56
N TRP A 168 -8.72 -12.39 2.34
CA TRP A 168 -7.35 -12.76 2.03
C TRP A 168 -6.70 -11.62 1.26
N LEU A 169 -5.52 -11.21 1.70
CA LEU A 169 -4.73 -10.15 1.07
C LEU A 169 -3.72 -10.76 0.10
N ILE A 170 -3.54 -10.13 -1.06
CA ILE A 170 -2.65 -10.58 -2.13
C ILE A 170 -1.87 -9.39 -2.70
N ASP A 171 -0.77 -9.69 -3.40
CA ASP A 171 0.00 -8.71 -4.18
C ASP A 171 0.52 -7.53 -3.34
N PRO A 172 1.14 -7.79 -2.17
CA PRO A 172 1.60 -6.71 -1.31
C PRO A 172 2.85 -6.01 -1.85
N CYS A 173 2.90 -4.69 -1.65
CA CYS A 173 4.15 -3.93 -1.57
C CYS A 173 4.45 -3.67 -0.09
N ALA A 174 4.57 -4.73 0.71
CA ALA A 174 4.59 -4.59 2.17
C ALA A 174 5.90 -3.99 2.68
N HIS A 175 5.75 -3.04 3.61
CA HIS A 175 6.86 -2.27 4.18
C HIS A 175 6.43 -1.60 5.50
N HIS A 176 7.35 -0.94 6.19
CA HIS A 176 7.02 -0.14 7.37
C HIS A 176 6.65 1.29 6.95
N ALA A 177 5.43 1.73 7.28
CA ALA A 177 4.89 3.05 6.92
C ALA A 177 3.99 3.61 8.04
N HIS A 178 3.34 4.74 7.76
CA HIS A 178 2.19 5.15 8.56
C HIS A 178 0.98 4.26 8.23
N ARG A 179 0.26 3.76 9.25
CA ARG A 179 -0.86 2.83 9.06
C ARG A 179 -2.03 3.38 8.23
N GLU A 180 -2.16 4.71 8.18
CA GLU A 180 -3.16 5.40 7.36
C GLU A 180 -2.90 5.23 5.85
N VAL A 181 -1.71 4.80 5.43
CA VAL A 181 -1.41 4.51 4.01
C VAL A 181 -2.36 3.46 3.44
N ASP A 182 -2.55 2.34 4.14
CA ASP A 182 -3.47 1.29 3.70
C ASP A 182 -4.93 1.77 3.72
N LEU A 183 -5.34 2.51 4.75
CA LEU A 183 -6.70 3.05 4.87
C LEU A 183 -7.03 4.08 3.79
N ALA A 184 -6.05 4.90 3.40
CA ALA A 184 -6.19 5.86 2.32
C ALA A 184 -6.29 5.14 0.96
N MET A 185 -5.50 4.07 0.75
CA MET A 185 -5.57 3.24 -0.45
C MET A 185 -6.91 2.52 -0.59
N MET A 186 -7.45 1.99 0.52
CA MET A 186 -8.78 1.36 0.56
C MET A 186 -9.90 2.31 0.14
N GLN A 187 -9.75 3.61 0.41
CA GLN A 187 -10.73 4.62 0.03
C GLN A 187 -10.60 5.06 -1.44
N LEU A 188 -9.40 5.02 -2.00
CA LEU A 188 -9.10 5.62 -3.31
C LEU A 188 -9.93 5.02 -4.45
N PHE A 189 -10.02 3.69 -4.50
CA PHE A 189 -10.82 2.96 -5.50
C PHE A 189 -12.11 2.36 -4.92
N GLY A 190 -12.38 2.61 -3.64
CA GLY A 190 -13.52 2.08 -2.91
C GLY A 190 -13.50 0.55 -2.80
N GLY A 191 -14.68 -0.04 -2.56
CA GLY A 191 -14.83 -1.48 -2.41
C GLY A 191 -14.68 -2.00 -0.98
N PHE A 192 -14.66 -1.11 0.02
CA PHE A 192 -14.71 -1.46 1.44
C PHE A 192 -15.91 -0.78 2.10
N SER A 193 -16.64 -1.49 2.95
CA SER A 193 -17.76 -0.92 3.70
C SER A 193 -17.24 0.07 4.76
N GLY A 194 -18.04 1.09 5.07
CA GLY A 194 -17.83 1.93 6.26
C GLY A 194 -17.68 1.13 7.56
N ARG A 195 -18.23 -0.10 7.61
CA ARG A 195 -18.07 -1.03 8.74
C ARG A 195 -16.63 -1.47 8.97
N VAL A 196 -15.84 -1.62 7.91
CA VAL A 196 -14.40 -1.97 8.03
C VAL A 196 -13.68 -0.86 8.78
N PHE A 197 -13.88 0.39 8.36
CA PHE A 197 -13.25 1.56 8.97
C PHE A 197 -13.74 1.78 10.40
N ALA A 198 -15.03 1.61 10.67
CA ALA A 198 -15.59 1.71 12.01
C ALA A 198 -14.99 0.66 12.96
N ALA A 199 -14.99 -0.61 12.56
CA ALA A 199 -14.43 -1.69 13.37
C ALA A 199 -12.91 -1.56 13.57
N TYR A 200 -12.19 -1.08 12.55
CA TYR A 200 -10.77 -0.74 12.68
C TYR A 200 -10.55 0.36 13.73
N ALA A 201 -11.32 1.45 13.66
CA ALA A 201 -11.17 2.60 14.56
C ALA A 201 -11.60 2.30 16.01
N GLU A 202 -12.51 1.34 16.23
CA GLU A 202 -12.83 0.82 17.56
C GLU A 202 -11.61 0.17 18.23
N ASP A 203 -10.86 -0.63 17.46
CA ASP A 203 -9.73 -1.40 17.99
C ASP A 203 -8.42 -0.60 17.98
N LEU A 204 -8.20 0.25 16.98
CA LEU A 204 -7.00 1.08 16.84
C LEU A 204 -7.39 2.50 16.36
N PRO A 205 -7.84 3.37 17.28
CA PRO A 205 -8.34 4.71 16.95
C PRO A 205 -7.38 5.54 16.10
N LEU A 206 -7.91 6.25 15.12
CA LEU A 206 -7.15 7.18 14.28
C LEU A 206 -6.95 8.51 15.01
N ALA A 207 -5.81 9.16 14.74
CA ALA A 207 -5.55 10.47 15.32
C ALA A 207 -6.49 11.52 14.70
N ASP A 208 -6.83 12.54 15.50
CA ASP A 208 -7.67 13.64 15.05
C ASP A 208 -7.19 14.21 13.71
N GLY A 209 -8.16 14.50 12.84
CA GLY A 209 -7.91 15.05 11.52
C GLY A 209 -7.34 14.06 10.49
N TRP A 210 -7.55 12.75 10.68
CA TRP A 210 -7.08 11.73 9.74
C TRP A 210 -7.75 11.83 8.37
N GLU A 211 -9.01 12.29 8.31
CA GLU A 211 -9.71 12.46 7.04
C GLU A 211 -9.01 13.49 6.14
N GLN A 212 -8.43 14.55 6.72
CA GLN A 212 -7.69 15.57 5.98
C GLN A 212 -6.35 15.06 5.45
N ARG A 213 -5.82 13.95 5.98
CA ARG A 213 -4.57 13.33 5.54
C ARG A 213 -4.74 12.31 4.42
N VAL A 214 -5.97 11.91 4.12
CA VAL A 214 -6.25 10.96 3.03
C VAL A 214 -5.61 11.39 1.70
N PRO A 215 -5.70 12.66 1.26
CA PRO A 215 -5.07 13.08 0.00
C PRO A 215 -3.55 12.86 -0.01
N VAL A 216 -2.83 13.19 1.07
CA VAL A 216 -1.36 13.05 1.10
C VAL A 216 -0.93 11.58 0.99
N PHE A 217 -1.69 10.64 1.56
CA PHE A 217 -1.40 9.21 1.46
C PHE A 217 -1.89 8.58 0.16
N GLN A 218 -2.81 9.22 -0.57
CA GLN A 218 -3.21 8.80 -1.90
C GLN A 218 -2.25 9.30 -3.01
N THR A 219 -1.35 10.24 -2.72
CA THR A 219 -0.42 10.78 -3.73
C THR A 219 0.48 9.71 -4.36
N VAL A 220 1.11 8.85 -3.56
CA VAL A 220 2.00 7.79 -4.07
C VAL A 220 1.29 6.81 -5.01
N PRO A 221 0.16 6.15 -4.64
CA PRO A 221 -0.52 5.25 -5.56
C PRO A 221 -1.02 6.00 -6.81
N LEU A 222 -1.52 7.24 -6.69
CA LEU A 222 -1.95 8.02 -7.84
C LEU A 222 -0.80 8.34 -8.80
N LEU A 223 0.34 8.79 -8.29
CA LEU A 223 1.53 9.07 -9.09
C LEU A 223 2.06 7.80 -9.79
N VAL A 224 2.03 6.66 -9.11
CA VAL A 224 2.34 5.36 -9.74
C VAL A 224 1.35 5.04 -10.87
N HIS A 225 0.06 5.27 -10.67
CA HIS A 225 -0.94 5.07 -11.73
C HIS A 225 -0.74 6.03 -12.92
N VAL A 226 -0.28 7.27 -12.69
CA VAL A 226 0.12 8.19 -13.76
C VAL A 226 1.28 7.62 -14.58
N LEU A 227 2.34 7.13 -13.91
CA LEU A 227 3.50 6.57 -14.60
C LEU A 227 3.15 5.32 -15.43
N LEU A 228 2.26 4.47 -14.91
CA LEU A 228 1.90 3.21 -15.56
C LEU A 228 0.80 3.35 -16.61
N PHE A 229 -0.18 4.25 -16.40
CA PHE A 229 -1.40 4.30 -17.21
C PHE A 229 -1.72 5.69 -17.77
N GLY A 230 -1.14 6.76 -17.22
CA GLY A 230 -1.39 8.14 -17.62
C GLY A 230 -2.85 8.57 -17.50
N GLY A 231 -3.29 9.46 -18.38
CA GLY A 231 -4.71 9.81 -18.56
C GLY A 231 -5.38 10.38 -17.31
N GLY A 232 -6.56 9.86 -16.96
CA GLY A 232 -7.41 10.39 -15.87
C GLY A 232 -6.74 10.40 -14.48
N TYR A 233 -5.74 9.54 -14.26
CA TYR A 233 -4.98 9.54 -13.00
C TYR A 233 -4.14 10.81 -12.82
N ALA A 234 -3.75 11.49 -13.90
CA ALA A 234 -2.99 12.74 -13.82
C ALA A 234 -3.80 13.85 -13.14
N VAL A 235 -5.09 13.94 -13.46
CA VAL A 235 -6.01 14.90 -12.85
C VAL A 235 -6.17 14.59 -11.36
N GLN A 236 -6.41 13.33 -11.01
CA GLN A 236 -6.57 12.90 -9.62
C GLN A 236 -5.29 13.11 -8.80
N ALA A 237 -4.11 12.80 -9.36
CA ALA A 237 -2.83 13.02 -8.71
C ALA A 237 -2.59 14.51 -8.42
N ALA A 238 -2.85 15.38 -9.41
CA ALA A 238 -2.71 16.82 -9.24
C ALA A 238 -3.69 17.40 -8.20
N GLU A 239 -4.93 16.89 -8.16
CA GLU A 239 -5.91 17.26 -7.14
C GLU A 239 -5.50 16.81 -5.74
N ALA A 240 -5.02 15.57 -5.60
CA ALA A 240 -4.55 15.04 -4.31
C ALA A 240 -3.34 15.81 -3.78
N LEU A 241 -2.35 16.12 -4.64
CA LEU A 241 -1.18 16.92 -4.29
C LEU A 241 -1.57 18.32 -3.82
N ARG A 242 -2.46 18.99 -4.57
CA ARG A 242 -2.93 20.33 -4.22
C ARG A 242 -3.72 20.33 -2.92
N ALA A 243 -4.64 19.38 -2.74
CA ALA A 243 -5.43 19.26 -1.51
C ALA A 243 -4.57 18.95 -0.29
N ALA A 244 -3.51 18.13 -0.45
CA ALA A 244 -2.56 17.81 0.60
C ALA A 244 -1.68 19.00 1.02
N ALA A 245 -1.44 19.94 0.11
CA ALA A 245 -0.56 21.09 0.32
C ALA A 245 -1.31 22.38 0.70
N CYS A 246 -2.60 22.29 1.02
CA CYS A 246 -3.44 23.40 1.51
C CYS A 246 -3.60 23.33 3.04
#